data_AF-A0A420HM01-F1
#
_entry.id   AF-A0A420HM01-F1
#
_cell.length_a   1.000
_cell.length_b   1.000
_cell.length_c   1.000
_cell.angle_alpha   90.00
_cell.angle_beta   90.00
_cell.angle_gamma   90.00
#
_symmetry.space_group_name_H-M   'P 1'
#
loop_
_entity.id
_entity.type
_entity.pdbx_description
1 polymer ?
#
loop_
_entity_poly.entity_id
_entity_poly.type
_entity_poly.pdbx_seq_one_letter_code
_entity_poly.pdbx_strand_id
1 'polypeptide(L)'
;MAELIYTPRITSSHLDSFTNRTVRLLGKVMQLRGDTAIVDSDGNVTLHLNREAHLTVGHIFEVIGKVNQDLSIRVLKSTNMGKD
;
A
#
# COMPACT_ATOMS: atom_id res chain seq x y z
N MET A 1 -13.12 -25.89 -0.21
CA MET A 1 -13.00 -24.92 -1.32
C MET A 1 -11.67 -24.23 -1.16
N ALA A 2 -10.74 -24.33 -2.12
CA ALA A 2 -9.51 -23.55 -2.09
C ALA A 2 -9.89 -22.09 -2.39
N GLU A 3 -9.72 -21.20 -1.41
CA GLU A 3 -9.89 -19.78 -1.63
C GLU A 3 -8.84 -19.35 -2.65
N LEU A 4 -9.28 -18.90 -3.83
CA LEU A 4 -8.37 -18.30 -4.81
C LEU A 4 -7.83 -17.02 -4.18
N ILE A 5 -6.57 -17.07 -3.73
CA ILE A 5 -5.89 -15.92 -3.12
C ILE A 5 -5.57 -14.93 -4.25
N TYR A 6 -6.54 -14.10 -4.60
CA TYR A 6 -6.36 -13.01 -5.57
C TYR A 6 -5.86 -11.77 -4.83
N THR A 7 -4.81 -11.14 -5.36
CA THR A 7 -4.30 -9.85 -4.86
C THR A 7 -4.68 -8.76 -5.87
N PRO A 8 -5.90 -8.21 -5.80
CA PRO A 8 -6.40 -7.21 -6.75
C PRO A 8 -5.52 -5.96 -6.73
N ARG A 9 -5.29 -5.39 -7.91
CA ARG A 9 -4.67 -4.06 -8.03
C ARG A 9 -5.76 -3.00 -7.87
N ILE A 10 -5.60 -2.13 -6.89
CA ILE A 10 -6.58 -1.10 -6.53
C ILE A 10 -5.92 0.27 -6.38
N THR A 11 -6.77 1.29 -6.27
CA THR A 11 -6.42 2.67 -5.91
C THR A 11 -7.05 3.06 -4.57
N SER A 12 -6.76 4.25 -4.06
CA SER A 12 -7.27 4.74 -2.77
C SER A 12 -8.80 4.67 -2.64
N SER A 13 -9.54 4.92 -3.72
CA SER A 13 -11.01 4.94 -3.73
C SER A 13 -11.67 3.58 -3.46
N HIS A 14 -10.92 2.49 -3.59
CA HIS A 14 -11.45 1.14 -3.44
C HIS A 14 -11.19 0.54 -2.05
N LEU A 15 -10.43 1.21 -1.17
CA LEU A 15 -9.98 0.65 0.11
C LEU A 15 -11.13 0.09 0.95
N ASP A 16 -12.24 0.81 1.04
CA ASP A 16 -13.42 0.42 1.81
C ASP A 16 -13.96 -0.96 1.40
N SER A 17 -14.07 -1.20 0.09
CA SER A 17 -14.54 -2.47 -0.49
C SER A 17 -13.56 -3.64 -0.28
N PHE A 18 -12.30 -3.35 0.05
CA PHE A 18 -11.26 -4.34 0.27
C PHE A 18 -10.78 -4.41 1.72
N THR A 19 -11.53 -3.83 2.66
CA THR A 19 -11.25 -3.94 4.10
C THR A 19 -11.04 -5.39 4.51
N ASN A 20 -10.00 -5.65 5.31
CA ASN A 20 -9.55 -6.97 5.73
C ASN A 20 -9.07 -7.92 4.61
N ARG A 21 -8.90 -7.43 3.38
CA ARG A 21 -8.35 -8.21 2.25
C ARG A 21 -6.93 -7.77 1.91
N THR A 22 -6.16 -8.68 1.33
CA THR A 22 -4.84 -8.38 0.77
C THR A 22 -5.01 -7.79 -0.62
N VAL A 23 -4.38 -6.65 -0.87
CA VAL A 23 -4.47 -5.88 -2.10
C VAL A 23 -3.09 -5.51 -2.60
N ARG A 24 -3.03 -5.07 -3.85
CA ARG A 24 -1.87 -4.45 -4.48
C ARG A 24 -2.20 -3.02 -4.84
N LEU A 25 -1.29 -2.10 -4.57
CA LEU A 25 -1.45 -0.68 -4.82
C LEU A 25 -0.15 -0.11 -5.38
N LEU A 26 -0.23 0.77 -6.37
CA LEU A 26 0.91 1.54 -6.85
C LEU A 26 0.74 2.97 -6.38
N GLY A 27 1.76 3.50 -5.69
CA GLY A 27 1.68 4.87 -5.19
C GLY A 27 3.04 5.55 -5.06
N LYS A 28 3.02 6.87 -5.27
CA LYS A 28 4.18 7.75 -5.07
C LYS A 28 4.32 8.08 -3.60
N VAL A 29 5.49 7.85 -3.01
CA VAL A 29 5.74 8.14 -1.59
C VAL A 29 5.83 9.65 -1.39
N MET A 30 4.86 10.21 -0.70
CA MET A 30 4.77 11.65 -0.43
C MET A 30 5.49 12.02 0.87
N GLN A 31 5.38 11.17 1.90
CA GLN A 31 6.01 11.40 3.19
C GLN A 31 6.34 10.10 3.92
N LEU A 32 7.39 10.12 4.74
CA LEU A 32 7.72 9.08 5.73
C LEU A 32 7.72 9.67 7.14
N ARG A 33 7.10 8.96 8.09
CA ARG A 33 7.05 9.31 9.51
C ARG A 33 7.20 8.04 10.35
N GLY A 34 8.42 7.76 10.79
CA GLY A 34 8.71 6.57 11.59
C GLY A 34 8.35 5.28 10.83
N ASP A 35 7.37 4.56 11.35
CA ASP A 35 6.81 3.32 10.83
C ASP A 35 5.59 3.54 9.92
N THR A 36 5.31 4.78 9.51
CA THR A 36 4.23 5.10 8.58
C THR A 36 4.71 5.85 7.35
N ALA A 37 4.05 5.61 6.21
CA ALA A 37 4.24 6.39 4.99
C ALA A 37 2.89 6.92 4.48
N ILE A 38 2.91 8.07 3.84
CA ILE A 38 1.79 8.54 3.01
C ILE A 38 2.19 8.35 1.56
N VAL A 39 1.36 7.63 0.81
CA VAL A 39 1.52 7.47 -0.65
C VAL A 39 0.33 8.05 -1.38
N ASP A 40 0.57 8.60 -2.57
CA ASP A 40 -0.48 9.03 -3.48
C ASP A 40 -0.75 7.92 -4.51
N SER A 41 -2.00 7.43 -4.53
CA SER A 41 -2.52 6.41 -5.44
C SER A 41 -3.94 6.81 -5.85
N ASP A 42 -4.03 7.85 -6.67
CA ASP A 42 -5.26 8.60 -6.98
C ASP A 42 -5.95 9.12 -5.71
N GLY A 43 -5.14 9.55 -4.74
CA GLY A 43 -5.57 9.90 -3.39
C GLY A 43 -4.59 9.38 -2.34
N ASN A 44 -4.59 10.04 -1.18
CA ASN A 44 -3.65 9.73 -0.10
C ASN A 44 -4.02 8.43 0.61
N VAL A 45 -3.04 7.54 0.75
CA VAL A 45 -3.15 6.28 1.48
C VAL A 45 -2.08 6.21 2.56
N THR A 46 -2.49 5.92 3.79
CA THR A 46 -1.57 5.67 4.90
C THR A 46 -1.09 4.22 4.86
N LEU A 47 0.21 4.01 4.82
CA LEU A 47 0.86 2.72 4.92
C LEU A 47 1.50 2.54 6.29
N HIS A 48 1.26 1.40 6.93
CA HIS A 48 2.03 0.94 8.08
C HIS A 48 3.17 0.03 7.61
N LEU A 49 4.39 0.49 7.85
CA LEU A 49 5.62 -0.11 7.34
C LEU A 49 6.07 -1.24 8.24
N ASN A 50 6.59 -2.30 7.61
CA ASN A 50 7.33 -3.33 8.30
C ASN A 50 8.84 -3.03 8.24
N ARG A 51 9.67 -3.84 8.91
CA ARG A 51 11.13 -3.62 8.96
C ARG A 51 11.84 -3.78 7.60
N GLU A 52 11.16 -4.37 6.63
CA GLU A 52 11.66 -4.64 5.27
C GLU A 52 11.17 -3.58 4.26
N ALA A 53 10.23 -2.71 4.65
CA ALA A 53 9.64 -1.70 3.79
C ALA A 53 10.51 -0.43 3.78
N HIS A 54 11.54 -0.43 2.94
CA HIS A 54 12.45 0.71 2.76
C HIS A 54 11.95 1.60 1.63
N LEU A 55 10.93 2.40 1.94
CA LEU A 55 10.37 3.37 1.02
C LEU A 55 11.27 4.61 0.91
N THR A 56 11.25 5.25 -0.26
CA THR A 56 11.97 6.50 -0.52
C THR A 56 10.98 7.56 -0.97
N VAL A 57 10.98 8.72 -0.32
CA VAL A 57 10.13 9.86 -0.71
C VAL A 57 10.42 10.26 -2.16
N GLY A 58 9.36 10.50 -2.94
CA GLY A 58 9.41 10.86 -4.36
C GLY A 58 9.49 9.68 -5.32
N HIS A 59 9.69 8.45 -4.83
CA HIS A 59 9.67 7.23 -5.65
C HIS A 59 8.28 6.61 -5.70
N ILE A 60 8.01 5.87 -6.77
CA ILE A 60 6.82 5.04 -6.91
C ILE A 60 7.14 3.64 -6.38
N PHE A 61 6.24 3.09 -5.58
CA PHE A 61 6.34 1.72 -5.09
C PHE A 61 5.07 0.93 -5.40
N GLU A 62 5.24 -0.32 -5.82
CA GLU A 62 4.18 -1.32 -5.75
C GLU A 62 4.15 -1.89 -4.34
N VAL A 63 3.02 -1.76 -3.67
CA VAL A 63 2.78 -2.21 -2.30
C VAL A 63 1.78 -3.35 -2.35
N ILE A 64 2.14 -4.49 -1.79
CA ILE A 64 1.21 -5.57 -1.45
C ILE A 64 0.98 -5.49 0.06
N GLY A 65 -0.27 -5.35 0.47
CA GLY A 65 -0.60 -5.15 1.87
C GLY A 65 -2.04 -5.51 2.21
N LYS A 66 -2.32 -5.60 3.51
CA LYS A 66 -3.67 -5.86 4.02
C LYS A 66 -4.34 -4.53 4.38
N VAL A 67 -5.54 -4.29 3.87
CA VAL A 67 -6.34 -3.12 4.23
C VAL A 67 -6.92 -3.30 5.64
N ASN A 68 -6.73 -2.31 6.51
CA ASN A 68 -7.27 -2.24 7.86
C ASN A 68 -8.66 -1.58 7.87
N GLN A 69 -9.36 -1.67 9.00
CA GLN A 69 -10.69 -1.06 9.17
C GLN A 69 -10.68 0.48 9.11
N ASP A 70 -9.56 1.11 9.42
CA ASP A 70 -9.34 2.55 9.30
C ASP A 70 -8.88 2.99 7.90
N LEU A 71 -8.98 2.08 6.91
CA LEU A 71 -8.55 2.24 5.52
C LEU A 71 -7.03 2.41 5.32
N SER A 72 -6.21 2.27 6.37
CA SER A 72 -4.76 2.16 6.22
C SER A 72 -4.37 0.80 5.64
N ILE A 73 -3.16 0.70 5.09
CA ILE A 73 -2.62 -0.57 4.58
C ILE A 73 -1.44 -0.99 5.43
N ARG A 74 -1.50 -2.19 6.02
CA ARG A 74 -0.31 -2.85 6.58
C ARG A 74 0.50 -3.50 5.47
N VAL A 75 1.73 -3.04 5.28
CA VAL A 75 2.62 -3.52 4.22
C VAL A 75 3.08 -4.94 4.49
N LEU A 76 2.90 -5.81 3.49
CA LEU A 76 3.45 -7.18 3.46
C LEU A 76 4.69 -7.24 2.57
N LYS A 77 4.66 -6.55 1.43
CA LYS A 77 5.78 -6.44 0.50
C LYS A 77 5.74 -5.10 -0.22
N SER A 78 6.91 -4.53 -0.49
CA SER A 78 7.07 -3.32 -1.30
C SER A 78 8.14 -3.52 -2.38
N THR A 79 7.85 -3.09 -3.60
CA THR A 79 8.78 -3.14 -4.74
C THR A 79 8.98 -1.72 -5.28
N ASN A 80 10.23 -1.23 -5.29
CA ASN A 80 10.56 0.09 -5.84
C ASN A 80 10.42 0.06 -7.37
N MET A 81 9.62 0.96 -7.92
CA MET A 81 9.42 1.11 -9.38
C MET A 81 10.21 2.28 -9.97
N GLY A 82 11.02 2.96 -9.15
CA GLY A 82 11.85 4.08 -9.56
C GLY A 82 11.22 5.43 -9.26
N LYS A 83 11.75 6.46 -9.92
CA LYS A 83 11.30 7.84 -9.81
C LYS A 83 10.48 8.19 -11.04
N ASP A 84 9.41 8.94 -10.79
CA ASP A 84 8.63 9.65 -11.82
C ASP A 84 9.39 10.86 -12.37
#